data_AF-A0A2S3U352-F1
#
_entry.id   AF-A0A2S3U352-F1
#
_cell.length_a   1.000
_cell.length_b   1.000
_cell.length_c   1.000
_cell.angle_alpha   90.00
_cell.angle_beta   90.00
_cell.angle_gamma   90.00
#
_symmetry.space_group_name_H-M   'P 1'
#
loop_
_entity.id
_entity.type
_entity.pdbx_description
1 polymer ?
#
loop_
_entity_poly.entity_id
_entity_poly.type
_entity_poly.pdbx_seq_one_letter_code
_entity_poly.pdbx_strand_id
1 'polypeptide(L)'
;MRLIDFNLSTADLQQTLPLYWELTTNQIWPIQSVTLVDHQLVLVASKSALPLTLDQFNARTRQIDGQTQLCIQTPPRPRRLFGYRLSQQRLLFG
;
A
#
# COMPACT_ATOMS: atom_id res chain seq x y z
N MET A 1 2.39 10.62 0.42
CA MET A 1 3.20 9.99 -0.63
C MET A 1 2.31 9.73 -1.84
N ARG A 2 2.78 10.10 -3.04
CA ARG A 2 2.05 9.83 -4.29
C ARG A 2 2.44 8.45 -4.83
N LEU A 3 1.62 7.92 -5.72
CA LEU A 3 1.87 6.63 -6.37
C LEU A 3 3.21 6.60 -7.10
N ILE A 4 3.57 7.67 -7.82
CA ILE A 4 4.86 7.74 -8.53
C ILE A 4 6.05 7.72 -7.59
N ASP A 5 5.97 8.40 -6.44
CA ASP A 5 7.04 8.43 -5.44
C ASP A 5 7.28 7.01 -4.90
N PHE A 6 6.19 6.27 -4.64
CA PHE A 6 6.24 4.87 -4.20
C PHE A 6 6.78 3.93 -5.28
N ASN A 7 6.32 4.05 -6.52
CA ASN A 7 6.77 3.20 -7.62
C ASN A 7 8.28 3.39 -7.90
N LEU A 8 8.76 4.64 -7.84
CA LEU A 8 10.18 4.95 -8.00
C LEU A 8 11.02 4.38 -6.85
N SER A 9 10.57 4.52 -5.60
CA SER A 9 11.34 4.03 -4.44
C SER A 9 11.28 2.51 -4.25
N THR A 10 10.37 1.83 -4.95
CA THR A 10 10.22 0.35 -4.91
C THR A 10 10.68 -0.36 -6.18
N ALA A 11 11.20 0.36 -7.17
CA ALA A 11 11.56 -0.20 -8.49
C ALA A 11 12.57 -1.35 -8.40
N ASP A 12 13.56 -1.24 -7.51
CA ASP A 12 14.63 -2.25 -7.34
C ASP A 12 14.29 -3.32 -6.28
N LEU A 13 13.08 -3.29 -5.72
CA LEU A 13 12.68 -4.25 -4.69
C LEU A 13 12.18 -5.57 -5.30
N GLN A 14 12.29 -6.63 -4.50
CA GLN A 14 11.71 -7.92 -4.83
C GLN A 14 10.21 -7.80 -5.04
N GLN A 15 9.75 -8.13 -6.25
CA GLN A 15 8.35 -7.93 -6.64
C GLN A 15 7.38 -8.87 -5.90
N THR A 16 7.89 -9.95 -5.31
CA THR A 16 7.12 -10.87 -4.46
C THR A 16 6.92 -10.35 -3.03
N LEU A 17 7.44 -9.17 -2.68
CA LEU A 17 7.29 -8.63 -1.33
C LEU A 17 5.81 -8.41 -1.00
N PRO A 18 5.29 -9.01 0.08
CA PRO A 18 3.92 -8.80 0.51
C PRO A 18 3.75 -7.43 1.19
N LEU A 19 2.61 -6.82 0.93
CA LEU A 19 2.22 -5.50 1.40
C LEU A 19 1.37 -5.59 2.67
N TYR A 20 1.75 -4.83 3.69
CA TYR A 20 1.04 -4.74 4.96
C TYR A 20 0.92 -3.31 5.43
N TRP A 21 -0.07 -3.05 6.28
CA TRP A 21 -0.23 -1.83 7.02
C TRP A 21 0.10 -2.05 8.49
N GLU A 22 0.88 -1.15 9.08
CA GLU A 22 1.08 -1.10 10.51
C GLU A 22 0.21 -0.02 11.15
N LEU A 23 -0.69 -0.43 12.05
CA LEU A 23 -1.57 0.48 12.79
C LEU A 23 -0.85 1.13 13.97
N THR A 24 -0.19 0.29 14.75
CA THR A 24 0.62 0.61 15.93
C THR A 24 1.75 -0.42 15.99
N THR A 25 2.75 -0.20 16.85
CA THR A 25 3.85 -1.14 17.06
C THR A 25 3.32 -2.56 17.27
N ASN A 26 3.70 -3.50 16.39
CA ASN A 26 3.30 -4.92 16.36
C ASN A 26 1.86 -5.23 15.88
N GLN A 27 1.08 -4.24 15.46
CA GLN A 27 -0.23 -4.48 14.84
C GLN A 27 -0.14 -4.34 13.32
N ILE A 28 0.12 -5.47 12.66
CA ILE A 28 0.37 -5.53 11.21
C ILE A 28 -0.79 -6.25 10.53
N TRP A 29 -1.47 -5.59 9.60
CA TRP A 29 -2.60 -6.14 8.85
C TRP A 29 -2.25 -6.22 7.35
N PRO A 30 -2.53 -7.33 6.65
CA PRO A 30 -2.21 -7.45 5.24
C PRO A 30 -3.08 -6.52 4.41
N ILE A 31 -2.47 -5.88 3.39
CA ILE A 31 -3.21 -5.13 2.37
C ILE A 31 -3.83 -6.13 1.41
N GLN A 32 -5.15 -6.23 1.41
CA GLN A 32 -5.89 -7.19 0.59
C GLN A 32 -6.19 -6.65 -0.81
N SER A 33 -6.46 -5.34 -0.90
CA SER A 33 -6.87 -4.70 -2.15
C SER A 33 -6.48 -3.23 -2.17
N VAL A 34 -6.58 -2.66 -3.37
CA VAL A 34 -6.49 -1.24 -3.63
C VAL A 34 -7.71 -0.83 -4.43
N THR A 35 -8.24 0.35 -4.16
CA THR A 35 -9.38 0.90 -4.91
C THR A 35 -9.18 2.40 -5.12
N LEU A 36 -9.69 2.94 -6.21
CA LEU A 36 -9.64 4.37 -6.48
C LEU A 36 -10.95 5.02 -5.99
N VAL A 37 -10.85 5.95 -5.04
CA VAL A 37 -12.00 6.72 -4.49
C VAL A 37 -11.64 8.19 -4.52
N ASP A 38 -12.48 9.04 -5.10
CA ASP A 38 -12.29 10.50 -5.13
C ASP A 38 -10.87 10.93 -5.55
N HIS A 39 -10.33 10.30 -6.61
CA HIS A 39 -8.96 10.53 -7.11
C HIS A 39 -7.84 10.19 -6.11
N GLN A 40 -8.10 9.33 -5.14
CA GLN A 40 -7.13 8.79 -4.18
C GLN A 40 -7.06 7.27 -4.32
N LEU A 41 -5.86 6.71 -4.30
CA LEU A 41 -5.67 5.27 -4.30
C LEU A 41 -5.67 4.78 -2.85
N VAL A 42 -6.76 4.14 -2.46
CA VAL A 42 -7.03 3.68 -1.10
C VAL A 42 -6.66 2.21 -0.98
N LEU A 43 -5.68 1.92 -0.13
CA LEU A 43 -5.30 0.58 0.30
C LEU A 43 -6.32 0.08 1.33
N VAL A 44 -6.73 -1.18 1.23
CA VAL A 44 -7.68 -1.80 2.15
C VAL A 44 -7.00 -2.96 2.86
N ALA A 45 -6.92 -2.89 4.19
CA ALA A 45 -6.29 -3.91 5.02
C ALA A 45 -7.34 -4.80 5.72
N SER A 46 -7.03 -6.10 5.86
CA SER A 46 -7.91 -7.06 6.53
C SER A 46 -7.11 -8.15 7.24
N LYS A 47 -7.36 -8.39 8.53
CA LYS A 47 -6.58 -9.34 9.35
C LYS A 47 -6.55 -10.77 8.81
N SER A 48 -7.59 -11.20 8.12
CA SER A 48 -7.79 -12.59 7.69
C SER A 48 -7.55 -12.79 6.20
N ALA A 49 -7.00 -11.79 5.50
CA ALA A 49 -6.73 -11.85 4.07
C ALA A 49 -5.28 -12.25 3.76
N LEU A 50 -5.07 -12.74 2.55
CA LEU A 50 -3.72 -12.83 1.98
C LEU A 50 -3.26 -11.43 1.52
N PRO A 51 -2.00 -11.05 1.78
CA PRO A 51 -1.47 -9.77 1.32
C PRO A 51 -1.31 -9.75 -0.20
N LEU A 52 -1.56 -8.59 -0.80
CA LEU A 52 -1.04 -8.31 -2.13
C LEU A 52 0.47 -8.31 -2.11
N THR A 53 1.06 -8.83 -3.17
CA THR A 53 2.48 -8.65 -3.47
C THR A 53 2.72 -7.34 -4.23
N LEU A 54 3.97 -6.88 -4.25
CA LEU A 54 4.36 -5.64 -4.93
C LEU A 54 4.07 -5.69 -6.44
N ASP A 55 4.31 -6.81 -7.13
CA ASP A 55 3.90 -6.98 -8.54
C ASP A 55 2.39 -6.88 -8.73
N GLN A 56 1.60 -7.49 -7.84
CA GLN A 56 0.15 -7.43 -7.91
C GLN A 56 -0.37 -6.00 -7.70
N PHE A 57 0.23 -5.26 -6.76
CA PHE A 57 -0.04 -3.83 -6.59
C PHE A 57 0.30 -3.06 -7.87
N ASN A 58 1.52 -3.21 -8.38
CA ASN A 58 2.01 -2.52 -9.59
C ASN A 58 1.14 -2.84 -10.81
N ALA A 59 0.68 -4.07 -10.96
CA ALA A 59 -0.21 -4.48 -12.04
C ALA A 59 -1.57 -3.77 -11.94
N ARG A 60 -2.14 -3.65 -10.73
CA ARG A 60 -3.43 -3.00 -10.49
C ARG A 60 -3.38 -1.48 -10.61
N THR A 61 -2.21 -0.87 -10.44
CA THR A 61 -2.04 0.58 -10.44
C THR A 61 -1.38 1.13 -11.71
N ARG A 62 -1.03 0.26 -12.67
CA ARG A 62 -0.30 0.62 -13.90
C ARG A 62 -0.93 1.76 -14.70
N GLN A 63 -2.26 1.86 -14.72
CA GLN A 63 -3.01 2.88 -15.47
C GLN A 63 -3.49 4.05 -14.61
N ILE A 64 -3.15 4.05 -13.32
CA ILE A 64 -3.51 5.13 -12.39
C ILE A 64 -2.49 6.27 -12.56
N ASP A 65 -2.97 7.52 -12.54
CA ASP A 65 -2.09 8.69 -12.56
C ASP A 65 -1.08 8.61 -11.41
N GLY A 66 0.21 8.73 -11.72
CA GLY A 66 1.29 8.71 -10.73
C GLY A 66 1.18 9.81 -9.68
N GLN A 67 0.50 10.93 -9.95
CA GLN A 67 0.23 11.98 -8.96
C GLN A 67 -0.82 11.59 -7.92
N THR A 68 -1.53 10.48 -8.12
CA THR A 68 -2.56 9.99 -7.20
C THR A 68 -2.00 9.77 -5.81
N GLN A 69 -2.65 10.36 -4.81
CA GLN A 69 -2.25 10.24 -3.41
C GLN A 69 -2.56 8.82 -2.89
N LEU A 70 -1.58 8.20 -2.23
CA LEU A 70 -1.78 6.93 -1.53
C LEU A 70 -2.43 7.17 -0.16
N CYS A 71 -3.49 6.41 0.11
CA CYS A 71 -4.24 6.44 1.35
C CYS A 71 -4.48 5.02 1.87
N ILE A 72 -4.77 4.88 3.15
CA ILE A 72 -5.21 3.64 3.79
C ILE A 72 -6.64 3.80 4.29
N GLN A 73 -7.49 2.80 4.06
CA GLN A 73 -8.86 2.78 4.56
C GLN A 73 -8.86 2.69 6.08
N THR A 74 -9.32 3.75 6.73
CA THR A 74 -9.54 3.82 8.18
C THR A 74 -10.91 4.42 8.46
N PRO A 75 -11.67 3.96 9.46
CA PRO A 75 -12.87 4.68 9.89
C PRO A 75 -12.49 6.03 10.53
N PRO A 76 -13.25 7.13 10.30
CA PRO A 76 -14.41 7.23 9.41
C PRO A 76 -14.05 7.52 7.94
N ARG A 77 -12.80 7.89 7.64
CA ARG A 77 -12.34 8.28 6.30
C ARG A 77 -10.92 7.80 6.03
N PRO A 78 -10.54 7.58 4.75
CA PRO A 78 -9.17 7.22 4.39
C PRO A 78 -8.14 8.21 4.93
N ARG A 79 -7.00 7.67 5.39
CA ARG A 79 -5.86 8.45 5.88
C ARG A 79 -4.74 8.43 4.86
N ARG A 80 -4.13 9.58 4.60
CA ARG A 80 -2.94 9.67 3.73
C ARG A 80 -1.78 8.87 4.31
N LEU A 81 -1.09 8.14 3.45
CA LEU A 81 0.16 7.46 3.78
C LEU A 81 1.34 8.40 3.53
N PHE A 82 2.32 8.36 4.43
CA PHE A 82 3.50 9.22 4.36
C PHE A 82 4.76 8.46 3.98
N GLY A 83 4.78 7.14 4.19
CA GLY A 83 5.85 6.32 3.69
C GLY A 83 5.59 4.83 3.90
N TYR A 84 6.68 4.09 3.85
CA TYR A 84 6.73 2.68 4.19
C TYR A 84 8.13 2.35 4.71
N ARG A 85 8.28 1.16 5.26
CA ARG A 85 9.58 0.58 5.57
C ARG A 85 9.62 -0.90 5.24
N LEU A 86 10.83 -1.43 5.08
CA LEU A 86 11.06 -2.85 4.96
C LEU A 86 11.28 -3.47 6.33
N SER A 87 10.60 -4.56 6.62
CA SER A 87 10.79 -5.34 7.84
C SER A 87 10.44 -6.80 7.61
N GLN A 88 11.30 -7.72 8.04
CA GLN A 88 11.07 -9.17 7.95
C GLN A 88 10.57 -9.63 6.56
N GLN A 89 11.20 -9.12 5.48
CA GLN A 89 10.82 -9.39 4.08
C GLN A 89 9.38 -8.95 3.73
N ARG A 90 8.92 -7.83 4.28
CA ARG A 90 7.60 -7.25 4.02
C ARG A 90 7.72 -5.75 3.83
N LEU A 91 6.82 -5.18 3.03
CA LEU A 91 6.61 -3.74 2.92
C LEU A 91 5.53 -3.33 3.92
N LEU A 92 5.91 -2.52 4.91
CA LEU A 92 5.01 -2.02 5.95
C LEU A 92 4.69 -0.54 5.70
N PHE A 93 3.45 -0.23 5.35
CA PHE A 93 2.95 1.14 5.22
C PHE A 93 2.68 1.78 6.58
N GLY A 94 3.00 3.07 6.71
CA GLY A 94 2.85 3.89 7.92
C GLY A 94 2.50 5.34 7.62
#